data_AF-A0AAD7E1G6-F1
#
_entry.id   AF-A0AAD7E1G6-F1
#
_cell.length_a   1.000
_cell.length_b   1.000
_cell.length_c   1.000
_cell.angle_alpha   90.00
_cell.angle_beta   90.00
_cell.angle_gamma   90.00
#
_symmetry.space_group_name_H-M   'P 1'
#
loop_
_entity.id
_entity.type
_entity.pdbx_description
1 polymer ?
#
loop_
_entity_poly.entity_id
_entity_poly.type
_entity_poly.pdbx_seq_one_letter_code
_entity_poly.pdbx_strand_id
1 'polypeptide(L)' 'PPTSPDVSAIEPVWHILKTRLRNYQPRPSTEAQLREAILDIWGKITCEETDPFIERMPTIVNAVIEAKG' A
#
# COMPACT_ATOMS: atom_id res chain seq x y z
N PRO A 1 -8.53 -8.86 16.68
CA PRO A 1 -8.66 -10.24 16.13
C PRO A 1 -7.48 -10.62 15.18
N PRO A 2 -7.31 -11.89 14.77
CA PRO A 2 -6.22 -12.34 13.88
C PRO A 2 -6.30 -11.82 12.44
N THR A 3 -7.30 -11.00 12.13
CA THR A 3 -7.64 -10.48 10.81
C THR A 3 -8.05 -9.02 10.92
N SER A 4 -7.17 -8.17 11.45
CA SER A 4 -7.30 -6.72 11.26
C SER A 4 -6.41 -6.29 10.10
N PRO A 5 -6.96 -6.17 8.86
CA PRO A 5 -6.22 -5.63 7.71
C PRO A 5 -5.68 -4.21 7.97
N ASP A 6 -6.25 -3.50 8.95
CA ASP A 6 -5.83 -2.16 9.38
C ASP A 6 -4.47 -2.11 10.12
N VAL A 7 -3.90 -3.26 10.50
CA VAL A 7 -2.64 -3.31 11.29
C VAL A 7 -1.41 -3.49 10.40
N SER A 8 -1.58 -3.80 9.12
CA SER A 8 -0.44 -3.96 8.22
C SER A 8 -0.02 -2.60 7.67
N ALA A 9 1.10 -2.07 8.19
CA ALA A 9 1.71 -0.81 7.75
C ALA A 9 1.93 -0.70 6.22
N ILE A 10 1.91 -1.85 5.52
CA ILE A 10 2.09 -1.96 4.07
C ILE A 10 0.79 -1.81 3.27
N GLU A 11 -0.39 -1.93 3.89
CA GLU A 11 -1.67 -1.82 3.17
C GLU A 11 -1.86 -0.46 2.46
N PRO A 12 -1.43 0.68 3.02
CA PRO A 12 -1.46 1.95 2.31
C PRO A 12 -0.56 1.97 1.06
N VAL A 13 0.62 1.34 1.14
CA VAL A 13 1.53 1.20 -0.01
C VAL A 13 0.88 0.33 -1.08
N TRP A 14 0.22 -0.76 -0.69
CA TRP A 14 -0.57 -1.58 -1.62
C TRP A 14 -1.72 -0.80 -2.26
N HIS A 15 -2.38 0.08 -1.51
CA HIS A 15 -3.43 0.93 -2.05
C HIS A 15 -2.91 1.87 -3.13
N ILE A 16 -1.77 2.53 -2.90
CA ILE A 16 -1.10 3.38 -3.88
C ILE A 16 -0.76 2.58 -5.14
N LEU A 17 -0.13 1.41 -4.96
CA LEU A 17 0.28 0.56 -6.07
C LEU A 17 -0.91 0.08 -6.91
N LYS A 18 -1.98 -0.40 -6.26
CA LYS A 18 -3.23 -0.82 -6.93
C LYS A 18 -3.87 0.33 -7.72
N THR A 19 -3.84 1.54 -7.16
CA THR A 19 -4.40 2.74 -7.79
C THR A 19 -3.59 3.17 -9.01
N ARG A 20 -2.26 3.23 -8.89
CA ARG A 20 -1.36 3.58 -9.99
C ARG A 20 -1.41 2.56 -11.12
N LEU A 21 -1.45 1.25 -10.78
CA LEU A 21 -1.54 0.18 -11.77
C LEU A 21 -2.84 0.25 -12.59
N ARG A 22 -3.96 0.65 -11.97
CA ARG A 22 -5.24 0.85 -12.67
C ARG A 22 -5.17 1.97 -13.72
N ASN A 23 -4.36 2.99 -13.45
CA ASN A 23 -4.17 4.15 -14.32
C ASN A 23 -2.96 4.01 -15.26
N TYR A 24 -2.19 2.92 -15.15
CA TYR A 24 -0.99 2.69 -15.94
C TYR A 24 -1.35 2.43 -17.41
N GLN A 25 -0.68 3.14 -18.33
CA GLN A 25 -0.90 3.03 -19.77
C GLN A 25 0.42 2.72 -20.51
N PRO A 26 0.40 1.82 -21.50
CA PRO A 26 -0.72 0.96 -21.88
C PRO A 26 -1.03 -0.06 -20.77
N ARG A 27 -2.30 -0.49 -20.68
CA ARG A 27 -2.69 -1.49 -19.69
C ARG A 27 -1.91 -2.80 -19.93
N PRO A 28 -1.23 -3.36 -18.93
CA PRO A 28 -0.54 -4.64 -19.07
C PRO A 28 -1.51 -5.75 -19.46
N SER A 29 -1.20 -6.50 -20.51
CA SER A 29 -2.01 -7.62 -21.00
C SER A 29 -1.33 -8.98 -20.83
N THR A 30 -0.07 -8.99 -20.39
CA THR A 30 0.71 -10.20 -20.11
C THR A 30 1.28 -10.16 -18.70
N GLU A 31 1.63 -11.33 -18.15
CA GLU A 31 2.27 -11.43 -16.84
C GLU A 31 3.60 -10.65 -16.78
N ALA A 32 4.41 -10.73 -17.84
CA ALA A 32 5.68 -10.01 -17.94
C ALA A 32 5.47 -8.49 -17.87
N GLN A 33 4.54 -7.95 -18.65
CA GLN A 33 4.21 -6.53 -18.62
C GLN A 33 3.63 -6.09 -17.28
N LEU A 34 2.83 -6.96 -16.64
CA LEU A 34 2.27 -6.67 -15.32
C LEU A 34 3.39 -6.59 -14.27
N ARG A 35 4.35 -7.51 -14.32
CA ARG A 35 5.51 -7.51 -13.43
C ARG A 35 6.37 -6.27 -13.63
N GLU A 36 6.65 -5.89 -14.88
CA GLU A 36 7.38 -4.66 -15.20
C GLU A 36 6.64 -3.41 -14.71
N ALA A 37 5.34 -3.30 -14.95
CA ALA A 37 4.53 -2.18 -14.48
C ALA A 37 4.52 -2.08 -12.95
N ILE A 38 4.41 -3.21 -12.25
CA ILE A 38 4.48 -3.25 -10.78
C ILE A 38 5.85 -2.76 -10.28
N LEU A 39 6.96 -3.20 -10.89
CA LEU A 39 8.31 -2.78 -10.51
C LEU A 39 8.55 -1.30 -10.81
N ASP A 40 8.09 -0.80 -11.96
CA ASP A 40 8.18 0.62 -12.32
C ASP A 40 7.38 1.50 -11.36
N ILE A 41 6.14 1.11 -11.06
CA ILE A 41 5.29 1.83 -10.09
C ILE A 41 5.93 1.82 -8.71
N TRP A 42 6.43 0.67 -8.26
CA TRP A 42 7.09 0.52 -6.96
C TRP A 42 8.33 1.41 -6.85
N GLY A 43 9.18 1.45 -7.88
CA GLY A 43 10.35 2.33 -7.91
C GLY A 43 10.03 3.82 -7.92
N LYS A 44 8.80 4.20 -8.24
CA LYS A 44 8.29 5.59 -8.24
C LYS A 44 7.54 5.96 -6.97
N ILE A 45 7.34 5.03 -6.02
CA ILE A 45 6.76 5.37 -4.72
C ILE A 45 7.88 5.98 -3.88
N THR A 46 7.72 7.23 -3.48
CA THR A 46 8.73 7.95 -2.68
C THR A 46 8.47 7.77 -1.19
N CYS A 47 9.50 7.98 -0.37
CA CYS A 47 9.36 7.97 1.09
C CYS A 47 8.32 8.99 1.56
N GLU A 48 8.28 10.19 0.95
CA GLU A 48 7.30 11.25 1.26
C GLU A 48 5.85 10.80 1.10
N GLU A 49 5.57 9.93 0.13
CA GLU A 49 4.24 9.35 -0.05
C GLU A 49 3.93 8.28 0.99
N THR A 50 4.95 7.65 1.58
CA THR A 50 4.79 6.59 2.58
C THR A 50 4.88 7.07 4.03
N ASP A 51 5.59 8.17 4.29
CA ASP A 51 5.86 8.72 5.61
C ASP A 51 4.57 9.04 6.39
N PRO A 52 3.52 9.63 5.78
CA PRO A 52 2.25 9.87 6.49
C PRO A 52 1.56 8.60 6.98
N PHE A 53 1.85 7.44 6.39
CA PHE A 53 1.30 6.17 6.87
C PHE A 53 2.10 5.62 8.05
N ILE A 54 3.42 5.78 8.03
CA ILE A 54 4.30 5.42 9.13
C ILE A 54 4.00 6.30 10.35
N GLU A 55 3.83 7.61 10.15
CA GLU A 55 3.48 8.57 11.19
C GLU A 55 2.12 8.30 11.83
N ARG A 56 1.20 7.66 11.09
CA ARG A 56 -0.13 7.27 11.58
C ARG A 56 -0.14 5.92 12.30
N MET A 57 0.94 5.13 12.23
CA MET A 57 1.03 3.83 12.90
C MET A 57 0.80 3.89 14.41
N PRO A 58 1.34 4.87 15.18
CA PRO A 58 1.05 4.97 16.62
C PRO A 58 -0.43 5.16 16.90
N THR A 59 -1.12 5.96 16.08
CA THR A 59 -2.58 6.18 16.20
C THR A 59 -3.38 4.93 15.85
N ILE A 60 -2.99 4.21 14.79
CA ILE A 60 -3.61 2.94 14.40
C ILE A 60 -3.42 1.88 15.49
N VAL A 61 -2.21 1.75 16.04
CA VAL A 61 -1.91 0.81 17.13
C VAL A 61 -2.75 1.14 18.37
N ASN A 62 -2.86 2.41 18.74
CA ASN A 62 -3.70 2.83 19.86
C ASN A 62 -5.19 2.54 19.60
N ALA A 63 -5.71 2.83 18.40
CA ALA A 63 -7.09 2.52 18.04
C ALA A 63 -7.38 1.01 18.09
N VAL A 64 -6.41 0.16 17.74
CA VAL A 64 -6.52 -1.31 17.83
C VAL A 64 -6.50 -1.79 19.28
N ILE A 65 -5.67 -1.17 20.13
CA ILE A 65 -5.65 -1.43 21.58
C ILE A 65 -6.99 -1.02 22.21
N GLU A 66 -7.53 0.15 21.85
CA GLU A 66 -8.83 0.65 22.32
C GLU A 66 -10.01 -0.19 21.82
N ALA A 67 -9.92 -0.72 20.60
CA ALA A 67 -10.91 -1.64 20.03
C ALA A 67 -10.94 -3.01 20.73
N LYS A 68 -10.08 -3.26 21.74
CA LYS A 68 -9.95 -4.53 22.48
C LYS A 68 -9.71 -5.75 21.58
N GLY A 69 -9.05 -5.55 20.44
CA GLY A 69 -8.76 -6.60 19.48
C GLY A 69 -9.90 -6.81 18.49
#